data_AF-A0A1I2SWD9-F1
#
_entry.id   AF-A0A1I2SWD9-F1
#
_cell.length_a   1.000
_cell.length_b   1.000
_cell.length_c   1.000
_cell.angle_alpha   90.00
_cell.angle_beta   90.00
_cell.angle_gamma   90.00
#
_symmetry.space_group_name_H-M   'P 1'
#
loop_
_entity.id
_entity.type
_entity.pdbx_description
1 polymer ?
#
loop_
_entity_poly.entity_id
_entity_poly.type
_entity_poly.pdbx_seq_one_letter_code
_entity_poly.pdbx_strand_id
1 'polypeptide(L)'
;MSGQPLHSSKQSAKQPSSADQLLRIYVNTPDNDPLMETLSQQRDELLDDLDKVASAAEVTGLIIWLLRDNGINTQGETLDETADRLGDLDIETDTDQYTHLIFQIKMAVERLDSIMLDNS
;
A
#
# COMPACT_ATOMS: atom_id res chain seq x y z
N MET A 1 -41.19 16.87 -31.22
CA MET A 1 -40.20 15.77 -31.30
C MET A 1 -39.59 15.65 -29.92
N SER A 2 -39.86 14.53 -29.25
CA SER A 2 -39.47 14.27 -27.87
C SER A 2 -37.96 14.09 -27.75
N GLY A 3 -37.37 14.71 -26.72
CA GLY A 3 -35.95 14.63 -26.43
C GLY A 3 -35.48 13.23 -26.05
N GLN A 4 -34.20 12.98 -26.31
CA GLN A 4 -33.45 11.92 -25.63
C GLN A 4 -32.42 12.59 -24.71
N PRO A 5 -32.41 12.27 -23.41
CA PRO A 5 -31.27 12.57 -22.57
C PRO A 5 -30.14 11.59 -22.91
N LEU A 6 -28.97 12.14 -23.22
CA LEU A 6 -27.72 11.38 -23.27
C LEU A 6 -27.46 10.83 -21.86
N HIS A 7 -27.58 9.51 -21.72
CA HIS A 7 -27.19 8.80 -20.50
C HIS A 7 -25.70 9.03 -20.26
N SER A 8 -25.38 9.79 -19.21
CA SER A 8 -24.08 9.81 -18.57
C SER A 8 -23.77 8.40 -18.06
N SER A 9 -22.98 7.65 -18.81
CA SER A 9 -22.35 6.43 -18.30
C SER A 9 -21.30 6.84 -17.27
N LYS A 10 -21.72 7.09 -16.04
CA LYS A 10 -20.83 7.00 -14.88
C LYS A 10 -20.37 5.54 -14.83
N GLN A 11 -19.22 5.28 -15.42
CA GLN A 11 -18.51 4.03 -15.28
C GLN A 11 -18.25 3.90 -13.78
N SER A 12 -19.03 3.08 -13.07
CA SER A 12 -18.76 2.75 -11.68
C SER A 12 -17.39 2.09 -11.66
N ALA A 13 -16.37 2.83 -11.26
CA ALA A 13 -15.06 2.29 -10.98
C ALA A 13 -15.29 1.17 -9.96
N LYS A 14 -15.13 -0.08 -10.41
CA LYS A 14 -15.34 -1.25 -9.58
C LYS A 14 -14.25 -1.20 -8.52
N GLN A 15 -14.63 -1.02 -7.25
CA GLN A 15 -13.64 -1.09 -6.18
C GLN A 15 -12.96 -2.47 -6.23
N PRO A 16 -11.63 -2.53 -6.12
CA PRO A 16 -10.91 -3.78 -6.11
C PRO A 16 -11.42 -4.65 -4.95
N SER A 17 -11.63 -5.94 -5.23
CA SER A 17 -12.10 -6.90 -4.24
C SER A 17 -10.98 -7.65 -3.52
N SER A 18 -9.71 -7.33 -3.84
CA SER A 18 -8.52 -7.97 -3.25
C SER A 18 -7.27 -7.10 -3.40
N ALA A 19 -6.22 -7.42 -2.64
CA ALA A 19 -4.92 -6.76 -2.73
C ALA A 19 -4.27 -6.89 -4.13
N ASP A 20 -4.28 -8.08 -4.75
CA ASP A 20 -3.81 -8.25 -6.13
C ASP A 20 -4.53 -7.32 -7.12
N GLN A 21 -5.86 -7.21 -7.04
CA GLN A 21 -6.62 -6.32 -7.93
C GLN A 21 -6.26 -4.85 -7.69
N LEU A 22 -6.14 -4.45 -6.42
CA LEU A 22 -5.73 -3.09 -6.07
C LEU A 22 -4.35 -2.76 -6.66
N LEU A 23 -3.37 -3.63 -6.43
CA LEU A 23 -1.99 -3.44 -6.92
C LEU A 23 -1.93 -3.39 -8.45
N ARG A 24 -2.72 -4.21 -9.16
CA ARG A 24 -2.83 -4.15 -10.62
C ARG A 24 -3.40 -2.82 -11.10
N ILE A 25 -4.44 -2.31 -10.45
CA ILE A 25 -5.02 -1.01 -10.83
C ILE A 25 -3.99 0.09 -10.56
N TYR A 26 -3.36 0.10 -9.39
CA TYR A 26 -2.30 1.03 -9.01
C TYR A 26 -1.17 1.09 -10.05
N VAL A 27 -0.59 -0.04 -10.44
CA VAL A 27 0.53 -0.08 -11.41
C VAL A 27 0.13 0.51 -12.79
N ASN A 28 -1.15 0.44 -13.15
CA ASN A 28 -1.66 0.99 -14.41
C ASN A 28 -2.21 2.42 -14.27
N THR A 29 -2.16 3.01 -13.08
CA THR A 29 -2.70 4.33 -12.78
C THR A 29 -1.56 5.35 -12.72
N PRO A 30 -1.59 6.43 -13.52
CA PRO A 30 -0.60 7.51 -13.42
C PRO A 30 -0.60 8.16 -12.04
N ASP A 31 0.58 8.56 -11.54
CA ASP A 31 0.72 9.17 -10.20
C ASP A 31 -0.14 10.42 -9.98
N ASN A 32 -0.46 11.16 -11.05
CA ASN A 32 -1.27 12.37 -11.01
C ASN A 32 -2.76 12.13 -11.30
N ASP A 33 -3.18 10.87 -11.45
CA ASP A 33 -4.57 10.53 -11.68
C ASP A 33 -5.39 10.72 -10.39
N PRO A 34 -6.56 11.38 -10.44
CA PRO A 34 -7.44 11.51 -9.26
C PRO A 34 -7.82 10.19 -8.61
N LEU A 35 -7.78 9.07 -9.35
CA LEU A 35 -8.01 7.74 -8.80
C LEU A 35 -6.96 7.34 -7.76
N MET A 36 -5.73 7.85 -7.86
CA MET A 36 -4.62 7.46 -6.99
C MET A 36 -4.94 7.69 -5.51
N GLU A 37 -5.61 8.79 -5.17
CA GLU A 37 -6.04 9.07 -3.78
C GLU A 37 -6.98 7.98 -3.24
N THR A 38 -7.93 7.53 -4.07
CA THR A 38 -8.86 6.47 -3.70
C THR A 38 -8.16 5.13 -3.56
N LEU A 39 -7.16 4.86 -4.40
CA LEU A 39 -6.37 3.62 -4.32
C LEU A 39 -5.50 3.62 -3.06
N SER A 40 -4.84 4.74 -2.73
CA SER A 40 -4.02 4.85 -1.51
C SER A 40 -4.86 4.64 -0.25
N GLN A 41 -6.10 5.17 -0.20
CA GLN A 41 -7.02 4.90 0.92
C GLN A 41 -7.30 3.40 1.07
N GLN A 42 -7.55 2.68 -0.02
CA GLN A 42 -7.79 1.24 0.02
C GLN A 42 -6.54 0.44 0.37
N ARG A 43 -5.35 0.91 -0.02
CA ARG A 43 -4.09 0.34 0.43
C ARG A 43 -3.99 0.44 1.94
N ASP A 44 -4.26 1.62 2.49
CA ASP A 44 -4.15 1.88 3.93
C ASP A 44 -5.15 0.99 4.71
N GLU A 45 -6.37 0.82 4.22
CA GLU A 45 -7.35 -0.13 4.79
C GLU A 45 -6.86 -1.59 4.80
N LEU A 46 -6.09 -2.01 3.80
CA LEU A 46 -5.49 -3.35 3.75
C LEU A 46 -4.26 -3.47 4.66
N LEU A 47 -3.50 -2.39 4.82
CA LEU A 47 -2.34 -2.37 5.72
C LEU A 47 -2.76 -2.36 7.20
N ASP A 48 -3.91 -1.76 7.51
CA ASP A 48 -4.51 -1.82 8.84
C ASP A 48 -5.04 -3.23 9.20
N ASP A 49 -5.26 -4.11 8.21
CA ASP A 49 -5.74 -5.49 8.41
C ASP A 49 -5.09 -6.45 7.40
N LEU A 50 -3.80 -6.70 7.62
CA LEU A 50 -2.96 -7.56 6.78
C LEU A 50 -3.35 -9.05 6.79
N ASP A 51 -4.18 -9.49 7.74
CA ASP A 51 -4.70 -10.87 7.78
C ASP A 51 -5.58 -11.17 6.56
N LYS A 52 -6.17 -10.13 5.94
CA LYS A 52 -6.94 -10.24 4.70
C LYS A 52 -6.08 -10.38 3.45
N VAL A 53 -4.77 -10.14 3.54
CA VAL A 53 -3.85 -10.21 2.41
C VAL A 53 -3.34 -11.64 2.26
N ALA A 54 -3.47 -12.20 1.06
CA ALA A 54 -3.39 -13.64 0.85
C ALA A 54 -1.96 -14.15 0.59
N SER A 55 -1.06 -13.29 0.12
CA SER A 55 0.27 -13.70 -0.31
C SER A 55 1.38 -12.72 0.07
N ALA A 56 2.59 -13.24 0.21
CA ALA A 56 3.78 -12.45 0.48
C ALA A 56 4.02 -11.37 -0.58
N ALA A 57 3.77 -11.68 -1.86
CA ALA A 57 3.91 -10.73 -2.96
C ALA A 57 2.96 -9.54 -2.83
N GLU A 58 1.73 -9.76 -2.37
CA GLU A 58 0.76 -8.69 -2.14
C GLU A 58 1.18 -7.83 -0.94
N VAL A 59 1.58 -8.43 0.19
CA VAL A 59 2.07 -7.70 1.37
C VAL A 59 3.26 -6.81 1.01
N THR A 60 4.26 -7.38 0.33
CA THR A 60 5.42 -6.62 -0.16
C THR A 60 5.00 -5.50 -1.12
N GLY A 61 4.08 -5.78 -2.05
CA GLY A 61 3.59 -4.76 -3.00
C GLY A 61 2.94 -3.57 -2.32
N LEU A 62 2.11 -3.80 -1.29
CA LEU A 62 1.44 -2.74 -0.54
C LEU A 62 2.44 -1.85 0.23
N ILE A 63 3.44 -2.47 0.89
CA ILE A 63 4.46 -1.73 1.63
C ILE A 63 5.41 -0.97 0.71
N ILE A 64 5.87 -1.55 -0.39
CA ILE A 64 6.73 -0.84 -1.34
C ILE A 64 6.00 0.37 -1.93
N TRP A 65 4.70 0.26 -2.17
CA TRP A 65 3.89 1.42 -2.57
C TRP A 65 3.81 2.46 -1.44
N LEU A 66 3.51 2.07 -0.19
CA LEU A 66 3.49 2.99 0.94
C LEU A 66 4.83 3.74 1.10
N LEU A 67 5.96 3.04 0.99
CA LEU A 67 7.30 3.63 1.04
C LEU A 67 7.50 4.65 -0.09
N ARG A 68 7.11 4.30 -1.33
CA ARG A 68 7.19 5.20 -2.49
C ARG A 68 6.39 6.48 -2.27
N ASP A 69 5.17 6.39 -1.75
CA ASP A 69 4.32 7.56 -1.48
C ASP A 69 4.93 8.50 -0.42
N ASN A 70 5.74 7.94 0.49
CA ASN A 70 6.49 8.70 1.50
C ASN A 70 7.89 9.13 1.02
N GLY A 71 8.23 8.90 -0.26
CA GLY A 71 9.54 9.24 -0.82
C GLY A 71 10.69 8.40 -0.27
N ILE A 72 10.39 7.25 0.34
CA ILE A 72 11.38 6.34 0.91
C ILE A 72 11.75 5.28 -0.13
N ASN A 73 13.05 5.11 -0.34
CA ASN A 73 13.63 4.02 -1.11
C ASN A 73 14.32 3.06 -0.15
N THR A 74 14.17 1.75 -0.35
CA THR A 74 14.82 0.73 0.48
C THR A 74 16.31 0.60 0.19
N GLN A 75 16.86 1.16 -0.89
CA GLN A 75 18.30 1.10 -1.19
C GLN A 75 18.91 -0.32 -1.21
N GLY A 76 18.09 -1.36 -1.42
CA GLY A 76 18.50 -2.77 -1.37
C GLY A 76 18.39 -3.42 0.02
N GLU A 77 17.94 -2.66 1.03
CA GLU A 77 17.61 -3.12 2.37
C GLU A 77 16.39 -4.06 2.35
N THR A 78 16.37 -4.94 3.34
CA THR A 78 15.15 -5.62 3.79
C THR A 78 14.19 -4.63 4.44
N LEU A 79 12.93 -5.04 4.62
CA LEU A 79 11.94 -4.23 5.29
C LEU A 79 12.34 -3.89 6.74
N ASP A 80 12.88 -4.85 7.49
CA ASP A 80 13.39 -4.61 8.85
C ASP A 80 14.53 -3.59 8.87
N GLU A 81 15.52 -3.76 8.00
CA GLU A 81 16.65 -2.81 7.89
C GLU A 81 16.16 -1.40 7.51
N THR A 82 15.17 -1.29 6.61
CA THR A 82 14.54 0.00 6.30
C THR A 82 13.83 0.59 7.53
N ALA A 83 13.11 -0.23 8.32
CA ALA A 83 12.45 0.25 9.55
C ALA A 83 13.46 0.73 10.60
N ASP A 84 14.57 0.01 10.79
CA ASP A 84 15.64 0.38 11.70
C ASP A 84 16.29 1.71 11.26
N ARG A 85 16.62 1.86 9.97
CA ARG A 85 17.18 3.11 9.44
C ARG A 85 16.24 4.30 9.63
N LEU A 86 14.93 4.10 9.43
CA LEU A 86 13.95 5.17 9.65
C LEU A 86 13.87 5.56 11.14
N GLY A 87 14.00 4.58 12.05
CA GLY A 87 14.07 4.83 13.49
C GLY A 87 15.31 5.62 13.89
N ASP A 88 16.47 5.28 13.31
CA ASP A 88 17.71 6.02 13.53
C ASP A 88 17.57 7.49 13.07
N LEU A 89 16.93 7.74 11.92
CA LEU A 89 16.68 9.10 11.43
C LEU A 89 15.77 9.91 12.36
N ASP A 90 14.70 9.29 12.88
CA ASP A 90 13.80 9.90 13.86
C ASP A 90 14.60 10.31 15.12
N ILE A 91 15.49 9.44 15.63
CA ILE A 91 16.36 9.72 16.78
C ILE A 91 17.38 10.83 16.48
N GLU A 92 18.05 10.78 15.34
CA GLU A 92 19.08 11.75 14.95
C GLU A 92 18.49 13.16 14.80
N THR A 93 17.22 13.25 14.37
CA THR A 93 16.53 14.51 14.13
C THR A 93 15.64 14.98 15.28
N ASP A 94 15.52 14.19 16.35
CA ASP A 94 14.57 14.41 17.46
C ASP A 94 13.14 14.61 16.93
N THR A 95 12.71 13.72 16.02
CA THR A 95 11.37 13.70 15.44
C THR A 95 10.74 12.32 15.54
N ASP A 96 9.42 12.25 15.40
CA ASP A 96 8.66 11.01 15.29
C ASP A 96 8.07 10.85 13.86
N GLN A 97 8.75 11.41 12.85
CA GLN A 97 8.22 11.55 11.50
C GLN A 97 7.86 10.19 10.89
N TYR A 98 8.65 9.16 11.15
CA TYR A 98 8.51 7.85 10.52
C TYR A 98 7.83 6.81 11.42
N THR A 99 7.44 7.16 12.64
CA THR A 99 6.84 6.23 13.61
C THR A 99 5.69 5.40 13.02
N HIS A 100 4.76 6.03 12.29
CA HIS A 100 3.66 5.29 11.66
C HIS A 100 4.15 4.36 10.54
N LEU A 101 5.10 4.82 9.72
CA LEU A 101 5.66 4.03 8.63
C LEU A 101 6.43 2.81 9.16
N ILE A 102 7.23 2.99 10.21
CA ILE A 102 7.95 1.93 10.92
C ILE A 102 6.98 0.89 11.45
N PHE A 103 5.86 1.32 12.06
CA PHE A 103 4.82 0.41 12.53
C PHE A 103 4.23 -0.44 11.39
N GLN A 104 3.85 0.19 10.28
CA GLN A 104 3.31 -0.52 9.11
C GLN A 104 4.32 -1.53 8.53
N ILE A 105 5.60 -1.17 8.48
CA ILE A 105 6.65 -2.07 8.02
C ILE A 105 6.77 -3.29 8.94
N LYS A 106 6.77 -3.11 10.26
CA LYS A 106 6.85 -4.21 11.23
C LYS A 106 5.66 -5.16 11.14
N MET A 107 4.44 -4.61 11.03
CA MET A 107 3.24 -5.41 10.81
C MET A 107 3.32 -6.26 9.54
N ALA A 108 3.90 -5.69 8.47
CA ALA A 108 4.11 -6.42 7.23
C ALA A 108 5.15 -7.54 7.36
N VAL A 109 6.26 -7.30 8.08
CA VAL A 109 7.25 -8.35 8.36
C VAL A 109 6.61 -9.51 9.14
N GLU A 110 5.86 -9.22 10.20
CA GLU A 110 5.14 -10.24 10.96
C GLU A 110 4.18 -11.05 10.08
N ARG A 111 3.45 -10.38 9.17
CA ARG A 111 2.56 -11.08 8.23
C ARG A 111 3.34 -11.94 7.24
N LEU A 112 4.47 -11.47 6.74
CA LEU A 112 5.33 -12.25 5.83
C LEU A 112 5.83 -13.51 6.50
N ASP A 113 6.29 -13.41 7.75
CA ASP A 113 6.74 -14.55 8.54
C ASP A 113 5.60 -15.55 8.77
N SER A 114 4.40 -15.07 9.13
CA SER A 114 3.21 -15.91 9.28
C SER A 114 2.89 -16.68 8.00
N ILE A 115 2.92 -16.02 6.83
CA ILE A 115 2.66 -16.68 5.54
C ILE A 115 3.74 -17.73 5.22
N MET A 116 5.00 -17.47 5.56
CA MET A 116 6.07 -18.46 5.35
C MET A 116 5.91 -19.69 6.24
N LEU A 117 5.49 -19.49 7.49
CA LEU A 117 5.23 -20.58 8.44
C LEU A 117 4.01 -21.43 8.02
N ASP A 118 2.94 -20.81 7.53
CA ASP A 118 1.73 -21.52 7.07
C ASP A 118 1.97 -22.37 5.81
N ASN A 119 3.01 -22.04 5.04
CA ASN A 119 3.39 -22.73 3.80
C ASN A 119 4.53 -23.75 4.00
N SER A 120 5.00 -23.96 5.23
CA SER A 120 6.08 -24.90 5.59
C SER A 120 5.55 -26.28 5.99
#